data_AF-A0A6G3PUL5-F1
#
_entry.id   AF-A0A6G3PUL5-F1
#
_cell.length_a   1.000
_cell.length_b   1.000
_cell.length_c   1.000
_cell.angle_alpha   90.00
_cell.angle_beta   90.00
_cell.angle_gamma   90.00
#
_symmetry.space_group_name_H-M   'P 1'
#
loop_
_entity.id
_entity.type
_entity.pdbx_description
1 polymer ?
#
loop_
_entity_poly.entity_id
_entity_poly.type
_entity_poly.pdbx_seq_one_letter_code
_entity_poly.pdbx_strand_id
1 'polypeptide(L)'
;VDGRPLRPVAGGGLCALVSPVPADAFSERGLAAQMEDLDRLEAVARAHHAVVDAAFAETSVLPMRLATVYLDDARVAAMLVGQRDQFQELLGRLEGHVELGVKVYADPRAAATAPAEP
;
A
#
# COMPACT_ATOMS: atom_id res chain seq x y z
N VAL A 1 8.65 -5.09 -7.68
CA VAL A 1 8.44 -6.32 -6.86
C VAL A 1 9.28 -7.44 -7.46
N ASP A 2 9.95 -8.26 -6.66
CA ASP A 2 10.86 -9.34 -7.14
C ASP A 2 11.93 -8.86 -8.15
N GLY A 3 12.54 -7.69 -7.90
CA GLY A 3 13.56 -7.11 -8.77
C GLY A 3 13.04 -6.55 -10.11
N ARG A 4 11.73 -6.60 -10.36
CA ARG A 4 11.14 -6.09 -11.59
C ARG A 4 10.91 -4.57 -11.51
N PRO A 5 11.11 -3.85 -12.64
CA PRO A 5 11.04 -2.41 -12.65
C PRO A 5 9.61 -1.93 -12.41
N LEU A 6 9.52 -0.76 -11.78
CA LEU A 6 8.27 -0.01 -11.71
C LEU A 6 8.07 0.78 -13.00
N ARG A 7 6.81 0.97 -13.36
CA ARG A 7 6.41 1.88 -14.41
C ARG A 7 5.08 2.56 -14.08
N PRO A 8 4.86 3.79 -14.54
CA PRO A 8 3.58 4.48 -14.36
C PRO A 8 2.54 3.95 -15.35
N VAL A 9 1.28 3.89 -14.90
CA VAL A 9 0.09 3.76 -15.74
C VAL A 9 -0.82 4.94 -15.41
N ALA A 10 -1.18 5.73 -16.41
CA ALA A 10 -2.03 6.91 -16.24
C ALA A 10 -3.49 6.63 -16.61
N GLY A 11 -4.42 7.29 -15.92
CA GLY A 11 -5.85 7.22 -16.21
C GLY A 11 -6.62 8.28 -15.43
N GLY A 12 -7.52 9.01 -16.09
CA GLY A 12 -8.40 9.97 -15.42
C GLY A 12 -7.69 11.12 -14.69
N GLY A 13 -6.49 11.52 -15.14
CA GLY A 13 -5.67 12.54 -14.46
C GLY A 13 -4.93 12.04 -13.21
N LEU A 14 -4.94 10.73 -12.97
CA LEU A 14 -4.21 10.05 -11.90
C LEU A 14 -3.15 9.12 -12.49
N CYS A 15 -2.21 8.68 -11.64
CA CYS A 15 -1.17 7.73 -12.00
C CYS A 15 -1.06 6.61 -10.95
N ALA A 16 -0.95 5.37 -11.41
CA ALA A 16 -0.59 4.21 -10.60
C ALA A 16 0.83 3.75 -10.92
N LEU A 17 1.63 3.47 -9.88
CA LEU A 17 2.92 2.80 -10.02
C LEU A 17 2.69 1.29 -10.03
N VAL A 18 3.09 0.61 -11.10
CA VAL A 18 2.88 -0.83 -11.28
C VAL A 18 4.18 -1.56 -11.55
N SER A 19 4.24 -2.83 -11.15
CA SER A 19 5.33 -3.76 -11.45
C SER A 19 4.72 -5.03 -12.04
N PRO A 20 5.21 -5.56 -13.17
CA PRO A 20 4.70 -6.81 -13.71
C PRO A 20 4.97 -7.97 -12.75
N VAL A 21 4.06 -8.93 -12.64
CA VAL A 21 4.19 -10.11 -11.78
C VAL A 21 3.92 -11.40 -12.58
N PRO A 22 4.50 -12.57 -12.21
CA PRO A 22 4.17 -13.83 -12.86
C PRO A 22 2.69 -14.17 -12.67
N ALA A 23 1.98 -14.50 -13.75
CA ALA A 23 0.54 -14.75 -13.71
C ALA A 23 0.17 -16.01 -12.90
N ASP A 24 1.03 -17.02 -12.92
CA ASP A 24 0.91 -18.25 -12.13
C ASP A 24 1.03 -17.96 -10.63
N ALA A 25 2.06 -17.21 -10.24
CA ALA A 25 2.34 -16.87 -8.85
C ALA A 25 1.25 -15.97 -8.23
N PHE A 26 0.61 -15.11 -9.02
CA PHE A 26 -0.42 -14.17 -8.55
C PHE A 26 -1.84 -14.51 -9.02
N SER A 27 -2.05 -15.75 -9.49
CA SER A 27 -3.37 -16.34 -9.61
C SER A 27 -3.99 -16.54 -8.22
N GLU A 28 -5.30 -16.81 -8.11
CA GLU A 28 -5.92 -17.08 -6.80
C GLU A 28 -5.20 -18.18 -6.02
N ARG A 29 -4.86 -19.29 -6.70
CA ARG A 29 -4.11 -20.40 -6.09
C ARG A 29 -2.66 -20.04 -5.78
N GLY A 30 -2.01 -19.31 -6.69
CA GLY A 30 -0.63 -18.86 -6.48
C GLY A 30 -0.53 -17.92 -5.28
N LEU A 31 -1.47 -16.98 -5.16
CA LEU A 31 -1.51 -16.03 -4.07
C LEU A 31 -1.79 -16.72 -2.73
N ALA A 32 -2.71 -17.70 -2.70
CA ALA A 32 -2.95 -18.51 -1.51
C ALA A 32 -1.66 -19.23 -1.06
N ALA A 33 -0.95 -19.87 -1.99
CA ALA A 33 0.33 -20.52 -1.69
C ALA A 33 1.41 -19.52 -1.23
N GLN A 34 1.44 -18.31 -1.79
CA GLN A 34 2.36 -17.25 -1.33
C GLN A 34 2.01 -16.74 0.07
N MET A 35 0.74 -16.75 0.47
CA MET A 35 0.32 -16.32 1.82
C MET A 35 0.68 -17.35 2.91
N GLU A 36 0.87 -18.62 2.53
CA GLU A 36 1.36 -19.67 3.42
C GLU A 36 2.90 -19.61 3.59
N ASP A 37 3.60 -18.99 2.66
CA ASP A 37 5.05 -18.73 2.69
C ASP A 37 5.34 -17.35 3.30
N LEU A 38 5.60 -17.32 4.62
CA LEU A 38 5.82 -16.08 5.37
C LEU A 38 7.05 -15.29 4.89
N ASP A 39 8.13 -15.97 4.48
CA ASP A 39 9.35 -15.30 4.02
C ASP A 39 9.09 -14.56 2.70
N ARG A 40 8.34 -15.22 1.79
CA ARG A 40 7.94 -14.60 0.53
C ARG A 40 6.94 -13.46 0.74
N LEU A 41 5.96 -13.64 1.63
CA LEU A 41 5.02 -12.58 1.98
C LEU A 41 5.74 -11.37 2.57
N GLU A 42 6.69 -11.57 3.47
CA GLU A 42 7.52 -10.51 4.03
C GLU A 42 8.30 -9.76 2.94
N ALA A 43 8.95 -10.49 2.03
CA ALA A 43 9.70 -9.88 0.93
C ALA A 43 8.81 -9.00 0.05
N VAL A 44 7.61 -9.46 -0.30
CA VAL A 44 6.64 -8.70 -1.09
C VAL A 44 6.12 -7.49 -0.31
N ALA A 45 5.82 -7.65 0.98
CA ALA A 45 5.36 -6.55 1.84
C ALA A 45 6.44 -5.46 1.99
N ARG A 46 7.69 -5.83 2.24
CA ARG A 46 8.82 -4.88 2.31
C ARG A 46 9.05 -4.17 0.98
N ALA A 47 9.00 -4.90 -0.13
CA ALA A 47 9.13 -4.29 -1.45
C ALA A 47 7.99 -3.31 -1.74
N HIS A 48 6.75 -3.65 -1.37
CA HIS A 48 5.62 -2.73 -1.50
C HIS A 48 5.80 -1.47 -0.66
N HIS A 49 6.17 -1.62 0.61
CA HIS A 49 6.41 -0.50 1.52
C HIS A 49 7.51 0.44 1.00
N ALA A 50 8.64 -0.10 0.53
CA ALA A 50 9.73 0.70 -0.02
C ALA A 50 9.30 1.55 -1.23
N VAL A 51 8.38 1.04 -2.05
CA VAL A 51 7.83 1.81 -3.19
C VAL A 51 6.91 2.92 -2.70
N VAL A 52 6.05 2.63 -1.72
CA VAL A 52 5.16 3.63 -1.12
C VAL A 52 5.98 4.74 -0.47
N ASP A 53 6.97 4.41 0.34
CA ASP A 53 7.84 5.38 1.02
C ASP A 53 8.58 6.27 0.02
N ALA A 54 9.15 5.67 -1.03
CA ALA A 54 9.85 6.42 -2.07
C ALA A 54 8.92 7.35 -2.85
N ALA A 55 7.68 6.92 -3.14
CA ALA A 55 6.71 7.76 -3.83
C ALA A 55 6.15 8.86 -2.92
N PHE A 56 5.93 8.56 -1.63
CA PHE A 56 5.46 9.52 -0.63
C PHE A 56 6.47 10.65 -0.36
N ALA A 57 7.76 10.38 -0.53
CA ALA A 57 8.80 11.41 -0.45
C ALA A 57 8.69 12.48 -1.56
N GLU A 58 8.05 12.15 -2.68
CA GLU A 58 7.94 13.02 -3.85
C GLU A 58 6.55 13.66 -4.02
N THR A 59 5.49 12.97 -3.57
CA THR A 59 4.09 13.41 -3.75
C THR A 59 3.12 12.67 -2.83
N SER A 60 1.89 13.19 -2.72
CA SER A 60 0.79 12.49 -2.05
C SER A 60 0.44 11.20 -2.78
N VAL A 61 0.34 10.08 -2.03
CA VAL A 61 0.01 8.77 -2.59
C VAL A 61 -1.10 8.08 -1.81
N LEU A 62 -1.81 7.17 -2.48
CA LEU A 62 -2.74 6.24 -1.86
C LEU A 62 -2.16 4.82 -1.94
N PRO A 63 -1.69 4.25 -0.81
CA PRO A 63 -1.20 2.89 -0.78
C PRO A 63 -2.32 1.90 -1.09
N MET A 64 -2.17 1.12 -2.16
CA MET A 64 -3.10 0.03 -2.49
C MET A 64 -2.88 -1.14 -1.54
N ARG A 65 -3.94 -1.90 -1.21
CA ARG A 65 -3.81 -3.13 -0.41
C ARG A 65 -2.77 -4.06 -1.04
N LEU A 66 -1.96 -4.68 -0.20
CA LEU A 66 -1.00 -5.71 -0.63
C LEU A 66 -1.73 -6.78 -1.46
N ALA A 67 -1.06 -7.31 -2.47
CA ALA A 67 -1.62 -8.28 -3.43
C ALA A 67 -2.79 -7.75 -4.29
N THR A 68 -2.89 -6.44 -4.50
CA THR A 68 -3.76 -5.89 -5.56
C THR A 68 -3.11 -6.12 -6.92
N VAL A 69 -3.70 -6.98 -7.76
CA VAL A 69 -3.18 -7.34 -9.08
C VAL A 69 -4.25 -7.13 -10.15
N TYR A 70 -3.85 -6.52 -11.26
CA TYR A 70 -4.65 -6.41 -12.48
C TYR A 70 -4.00 -7.23 -13.58
N LEU A 71 -4.81 -7.81 -14.47
CA LEU A 71 -4.32 -8.63 -15.58
C LEU A 71 -3.45 -7.85 -16.56
N ASP A 72 -3.76 -6.56 -16.73
CA ASP A 72 -3.13 -5.70 -17.70
C ASP A 72 -3.28 -4.22 -17.31
N ASP A 73 -2.54 -3.36 -18.02
CA ASP A 73 -2.55 -1.91 -17.79
C ASP A 73 -3.86 -1.25 -18.16
N ALA A 74 -4.59 -1.80 -19.14
CA ALA A 74 -5.85 -1.22 -19.57
C ALA A 74 -6.87 -1.28 -18.42
N ARG A 75 -6.85 -2.37 -17.64
CA ARG A 75 -7.68 -2.52 -16.43
C ARG A 75 -7.22 -1.61 -15.29
N VAL A 76 -5.92 -1.37 -15.15
CA VAL A 76 -5.39 -0.38 -14.19
C VAL A 76 -5.90 1.03 -14.57
N ALA A 77 -5.76 1.41 -15.84
CA ALA A 77 -6.23 2.71 -16.33
C ALA A 77 -7.76 2.85 -16.20
N ALA A 78 -8.51 1.80 -16.52
CA ALA A 78 -9.97 1.79 -16.34
C ALA A 78 -10.37 1.93 -14.87
N MET A 79 -9.64 1.29 -13.95
CA MET A 79 -9.84 1.44 -12.52
C MET A 79 -9.59 2.88 -12.04
N LEU A 80 -8.51 3.51 -12.50
CA LEU A 80 -8.22 4.91 -12.19
C LEU A 80 -9.31 5.86 -12.71
N VAL A 81 -9.81 5.62 -13.93
CA VAL A 81 -10.90 6.41 -14.52
C VAL A 81 -12.21 6.22 -13.74
N GLY A 82 -12.56 4.98 -13.39
CA GLY A 82 -13.81 4.64 -12.72
C GLY A 82 -13.88 5.13 -11.27
N GLN A 83 -12.74 5.21 -10.57
CA GLN A 83 -12.65 5.67 -9.18
C GLN A 83 -12.03 7.06 -9.04
N ARG A 84 -11.88 7.80 -10.15
CA ARG A 84 -11.18 9.08 -10.21
C ARG A 84 -11.61 10.04 -9.10
N ASP A 85 -12.90 10.30 -9.00
CA ASP A 85 -13.42 11.34 -8.10
C ASP A 85 -13.13 10.98 -6.64
N GLN A 86 -13.28 9.70 -6.27
CA GLN A 86 -12.93 9.19 -4.93
C GLN A 86 -11.43 9.31 -4.64
N PHE A 87 -10.57 8.92 -5.58
CA PHE A 87 -9.13 9.01 -5.38
C PHE A 87 -8.64 10.45 -5.31
N GLN A 88 -9.19 11.35 -6.13
CA GLN A 88 -8.86 12.77 -6.07
C GLN A 88 -9.29 13.40 -4.74
N GLU A 89 -10.46 13.04 -4.22
CA GLU A 89 -10.91 13.48 -2.89
C GLU A 89 -9.94 13.02 -1.79
N LEU A 90 -9.57 11.73 -1.80
CA LEU A 90 -8.65 11.18 -0.80
C LEU A 90 -7.25 11.78 -0.89
N LEU A 91 -6.69 11.90 -2.10
CA LEU A 91 -5.39 12.56 -2.31
C LEU A 91 -5.43 14.02 -1.86
N GLY A 92 -6.48 14.76 -2.21
CA GLY A 92 -6.64 16.16 -1.79
C GLY A 92 -6.73 16.33 -0.27
N ARG A 93 -7.31 15.35 0.44
CA ARG A 93 -7.33 15.34 1.91
C ARG A 93 -5.97 15.05 2.54
N LEU A 94 -5.11 14.31 1.85
CA LEU A 94 -3.78 13.92 2.35
C LEU A 94 -2.67 14.89 1.93
N GLU A 95 -2.95 15.78 0.97
CA GLU A 95 -1.99 16.76 0.49
C GLU A 95 -1.39 17.58 1.64
N GLY A 96 -0.04 17.62 1.70
CA GLY A 96 0.71 18.33 2.73
C GLY A 96 0.65 17.71 4.14
N HIS A 97 0.07 16.51 4.31
CA HIS A 97 0.03 15.80 5.57
C HIS A 97 1.06 14.66 5.62
N VAL A 98 1.35 14.19 6.84
CA VAL A 98 2.21 13.03 7.10
C VAL A 98 1.47 11.99 7.93
N GLU A 99 1.76 10.72 7.70
CA GLU A 99 1.27 9.63 8.53
C GLU A 99 2.21 9.39 9.72
N LEU A 100 1.66 9.30 10.93
CA LEU A 100 2.42 9.03 12.16
C LEU A 100 1.83 7.83 12.90
N GLY A 101 2.66 6.81 13.13
CA GLY A 101 2.33 5.69 14.01
C GLY A 101 2.95 5.88 15.39
N VAL A 102 2.13 6.09 16.42
CA VAL A 102 2.59 6.20 17.82
C VAL A 102 2.28 4.90 18.56
N LYS A 103 3.31 4.27 19.14
CA LYS A 103 3.17 3.09 20.02
C LYS A 103 3.61 3.45 21.42
N VAL A 104 2.70 3.30 22.39
CA VAL A 104 2.96 3.53 23.81
C VAL A 104 2.98 2.19 24.53
N TYR A 105 4.06 1.93 25.26
CA TYR A 105 4.21 0.73 26.08
C TYR A 105 4.18 1.16 27.54
N ALA A 106 3.36 0.49 28.35
CA ALA A 106 3.26 0.72 29.79
C ALA A 106 3.23 -0.60 30.53
N ASP A 107 3.83 -0.65 31.72
CA ASP A 107 3.60 -1.76 32.64
C ASP A 107 2.17 -1.65 33.19
N PRO A 108 1.29 -2.64 32.97
CA PRO A 108 -0.08 -2.63 33.47
C PRO A 108 -0.16 -2.43 34.99
N ARG A 109 0.85 -2.87 35.75
CA ARG A 109 0.89 -2.77 37.22
C ARG A 109 1.27 -1.36 37.69
N ALA A 110 2.10 -0.65 36.94
CA ALA A 110 2.46 0.74 37.23
C ALA A 110 1.38 1.73 36.74
N ALA A 111 0.67 1.41 35.65
CA ALA A 111 -0.42 2.24 35.14
C ALA A 111 -1.62 2.30 36.10
N ALA A 112 -1.87 1.25 36.88
CA ALA A 112 -2.96 1.19 37.86
C ALA A 112 -2.67 1.98 39.16
N THR A 113 -1.44 2.46 39.36
CA THR A 113 -1.04 3.23 40.55
C THR A 113 -0.94 4.73 40.30
N ALA A 114 -1.22 5.19 39.07
CA ALA A 114 -1.37 6.62 38.80
C ALA A 114 -2.63 7.15 39.52
N PRO A 115 -2.54 8.26 40.28
CA PRO A 115 -3.72 8.89 40.84
C PRO A 115 -4.63 9.34 39.69
N ALA A 116 -5.95 9.17 39.83
CA ALA A 116 -6.89 9.86 38.97
C ALA A 116 -6.65 11.37 39.11
N GLU A 117 -6.25 12.04 38.04
CA GLU A 117 -6.20 13.51 38.02
C GLU A 117 -7.63 14.08 38.17
N PRO A 118 -7.77 15.24 38.83
CA PRO A 118 -9.06 15.80 39.28
C PRO A 118 -10.02 16.24 38.17
#